data_AF-A0A6F9D832-F1
#
_entry.id   AF-A0A6F9D832-F1
#
_cell.length_a   1.000
_cell.length_b   1.000
_cell.length_c   1.000
_cell.angle_alpha   90.00
_cell.angle_beta   90.00
_cell.angle_gamma   90.00
#
_symmetry.space_group_name_H-M   'P 1'
#
loop_
_entity.id
_entity.type
_entity.pdbx_description
1 polymer ?
#
loop_
_entity_poly.entity_id
_entity_poly.type
_entity_poly.pdbx_seq_one_letter_code
_entity_poly.pdbx_strand_id
1 'polypeptide(L)'
;MKDIIGKSEQSHFPICSCEAFIKLVEEHLDKNEVPNLTFLSILFGYLEHELTVSRIILSDHSSDSETDKSFQNTTKQTAPDPEVLENKNVEVPFPTLELDVVQGLYEQFVLFMKANVDKSLPEYTTENGCATSPLCKYISDLMWNGLLRSYHKDKAHIQSLFSYFTGRQLDCFGLAFSVVAACQVLKYDDVHLVVSGDHAWVVCGNEEKDMVEVTWHGKGNEDKRGLAVDSGCTYKNWIYYGGKPVICDRWMELVAMLISVNPSIDSHTESEELQMIQHKLLHKLYQKGYMDRYPMALGTFAELQEGQQLGDDSAEVIHMKAVQTVKEIYDDLHIFPYCSQGHFYMRQKRFKEAIASWAKAAQVASKYNYGKDDEEVYKEMIDIANDLIPTSLRGGQLGEDKECYFDVIRFYDGVCLWEEGSSTPILHSWWARYFTLSVSRFPSVVRESYADDPEKQDDGNLLRRSSRSLGSPSINSEASSSSTCEKEDKFTSPKISATGESSCKQPTNEPETKLLLRSHKMKALKDILTSGKKINTQAVGLLLTAQSQVQFVKRRSTVGDYSIEYKRSRKSKDLES
;
A
#
# COMPACT_ATOMS: atom_id res chain seq x y z
N MET A 1 24.13 32.31 10.51
CA MET A 1 23.31 31.48 9.63
C MET A 1 22.63 32.41 8.64
N LYS A 2 22.55 32.06 7.34
CA LYS A 2 21.63 32.77 6.44
C LYS A 2 20.21 32.48 6.95
N ASP A 3 19.32 33.47 6.90
CA ASP A 3 17.92 33.28 7.27
C ASP A 3 17.34 32.09 6.49
N ILE A 4 16.69 31.18 7.22
CA ILE A 4 16.13 29.90 6.73
C ILE A 4 15.08 30.15 5.64
N ILE A 5 14.34 31.24 5.85
CA ILE A 5 13.32 31.78 4.98
C ILE A 5 13.63 33.28 4.77
N GLY A 6 13.48 33.76 3.54
CA GLY A 6 13.78 35.16 3.21
C GLY A 6 12.84 36.13 3.93
N LYS A 7 13.21 37.43 3.97
CA LYS A 7 12.40 38.47 4.64
C LYS A 7 10.94 38.52 4.18
N SER A 8 10.64 38.21 2.92
CA SER A 8 9.27 38.17 2.42
C SER A 8 8.52 36.90 2.86
N GLU A 9 9.20 35.77 3.04
CA GLU A 9 8.57 34.57 3.63
C GLU A 9 8.27 34.79 5.13
N GLN A 10 9.18 35.46 5.85
CA GLN A 10 8.95 35.85 7.25
C GLN A 10 7.72 36.74 7.43
N SER A 11 7.33 37.49 6.39
CA SER A 11 6.16 38.40 6.45
C SER A 11 4.81 37.68 6.47
N HIS A 12 4.77 36.38 6.17
CA HIS A 12 3.56 35.56 6.34
C HIS A 12 3.31 35.16 7.79
N PHE A 13 4.28 35.36 8.69
CA PHE A 13 4.14 35.06 10.10
C PHE A 13 3.62 36.28 10.89
N PRO A 14 2.79 36.07 11.92
CA PRO A 14 2.23 34.78 12.33
C PRO A 14 1.19 34.26 11.32
N ILE A 15 1.17 32.94 11.11
CA ILE A 15 0.23 32.32 10.15
C ILE A 15 -1.09 32.08 10.87
N CYS A 16 -2.14 32.77 10.45
CA CYS A 16 -3.47 32.69 11.07
C CYS A 16 -4.57 32.21 10.12
N SER A 17 -4.22 31.67 8.95
CA SER A 17 -5.21 31.11 8.01
C SER A 17 -4.60 30.08 7.06
N CYS A 18 -5.45 29.24 6.49
CA CYS A 18 -5.06 28.29 5.45
C CYS A 18 -4.45 28.98 4.22
N GLU A 19 -4.98 30.14 3.83
CA GLU A 19 -4.48 30.89 2.67
C GLU A 19 -3.07 31.44 2.92
N ALA A 20 -2.80 31.97 4.12
CA ALA A 20 -1.47 32.43 4.50
C ALA A 20 -0.47 31.26 4.52
N PHE A 21 -0.88 30.11 5.06
CA PHE A 21 -0.06 28.90 5.07
C PHE A 21 0.31 28.45 3.65
N ILE A 22 -0.68 28.34 2.76
CA ILE A 22 -0.47 27.93 1.36
C ILE A 22 0.45 28.92 0.65
N LYS A 23 0.20 30.23 0.78
CA LYS A 23 1.04 31.27 0.15
C LYS A 23 2.50 31.20 0.61
N LEU A 24 2.74 30.98 1.90
CA LEU A 24 4.11 30.79 2.41
C LEU A 24 4.78 29.58 1.75
N VAL A 25 4.10 28.42 1.71
CA VAL A 25 4.64 27.21 1.10
C VAL A 25 4.90 27.43 -0.39
N GLU A 26 3.96 28.04 -1.11
CA GLU A 26 4.13 28.35 -2.53
C GLU A 26 5.31 29.29 -2.79
N GLU A 27 5.42 30.37 -2.03
CA GLU A 27 6.55 31.30 -2.13
C GLU A 27 7.88 30.61 -1.83
N HIS A 28 7.90 29.71 -0.83
CA HIS A 28 9.07 28.92 -0.50
C HIS A 28 9.47 27.99 -1.66
N LEU A 29 8.51 27.28 -2.26
CA LEU A 29 8.77 26.36 -3.37
C LEU A 29 9.18 27.08 -4.66
N ASP A 30 8.68 28.29 -4.90
CA ASP A 30 9.02 29.05 -6.11
C ASP A 30 10.39 29.76 -6.00
N LYS A 31 10.88 30.00 -4.78
CA LYS A 31 12.21 30.62 -4.53
C LYS A 31 13.37 29.63 -4.48
N ASN A 32 13.11 28.40 -4.06
CA ASN A 32 14.15 27.40 -3.89
C ASN A 32 14.19 26.47 -5.10
N GLU A 33 15.39 26.14 -5.58
CA GLU A 33 15.56 25.19 -6.69
C GLU A 33 15.02 23.80 -6.34
N VAL A 34 15.12 23.43 -5.06
CA VAL A 34 14.61 22.19 -4.48
C VAL A 34 13.91 22.47 -3.14
N PRO A 35 12.87 21.70 -2.77
CA PRO A 35 12.18 21.89 -1.51
C PRO A 35 13.10 21.66 -0.30
N ASN A 36 13.01 22.54 0.71
CA ASN A 36 13.71 22.35 1.98
C ASN A 36 12.91 21.39 2.87
N LEU A 37 13.33 20.13 2.91
CA LEU A 37 12.60 19.06 3.59
C LEU A 37 12.53 19.28 5.11
N THR A 38 13.59 19.85 5.70
CA THR A 38 13.63 20.11 7.14
C THR A 38 12.62 21.18 7.52
N PHE A 39 12.62 22.31 6.80
CA PHE A 39 11.69 23.41 7.05
C PHE A 39 10.24 22.97 6.85
N LEU A 40 9.96 22.30 5.72
CA LEU A 40 8.60 21.88 5.38
C LEU A 40 8.09 20.82 6.37
N SER A 41 8.91 19.83 6.76
CA SER A 41 8.49 18.81 7.74
C SER A 41 8.16 19.41 9.11
N ILE A 42 8.93 20.40 9.57
CA ILE A 42 8.63 21.12 10.82
C ILE A 42 7.34 21.93 10.67
N LEU A 43 7.18 22.67 9.57
CA LEU A 43 6.02 23.54 9.34
C LEU A 43 4.72 22.74 9.23
N PHE A 44 4.70 21.66 8.45
CA PHE A 44 3.53 20.77 8.33
C PHE A 44 3.26 20.02 9.63
N GLY A 45 4.30 19.54 10.31
CA GLY A 45 4.13 18.87 11.59
C GLY A 45 3.56 19.79 12.68
N TYR A 46 3.95 21.07 12.68
CA TYR A 46 3.38 22.07 13.59
C TYR A 46 1.90 22.33 13.27
N LEU A 47 1.57 22.56 11.99
CA LEU A 47 0.19 22.75 11.54
C LEU A 47 -0.69 21.53 11.89
N GLU A 48 -0.21 20.32 11.58
CA GLU A 48 -0.92 19.08 11.87
C GLU A 48 -1.20 18.94 13.37
N HIS A 49 -0.17 19.17 14.20
CA HIS A 49 -0.33 19.13 15.66
C HIS A 49 -1.44 20.06 16.15
N GLU A 50 -1.47 21.31 15.68
CA GLU A 50 -2.46 22.29 16.11
C GLU A 50 -3.88 21.98 15.59
N LEU A 51 -4.00 21.43 14.38
CA LEU A 51 -5.29 21.12 13.77
C LEU A 51 -5.88 19.77 14.16
N THR A 52 -5.07 18.85 14.71
CA THR A 52 -5.54 17.53 15.14
C THR A 52 -5.30 17.30 16.63
N VAL A 53 -4.04 17.14 17.04
CA VAL A 53 -3.66 16.73 18.40
C VAL A 53 -4.08 17.75 19.46
N SER A 54 -3.84 19.04 19.24
CA SER A 54 -4.19 20.10 20.21
C SER A 54 -5.69 20.28 20.36
N ARG A 55 -6.49 20.02 19.31
CA ARG A 55 -7.96 20.13 19.37
C ARG A 55 -8.57 19.10 20.33
N ILE A 56 -7.99 17.90 20.42
CA ILE A 56 -8.41 16.85 21.37
C ILE A 56 -8.21 17.31 22.82
N ILE A 57 -7.06 17.94 23.11
CA ILE A 57 -6.75 18.40 24.47
C ILE A 57 -7.75 19.46 24.93
N LEU A 58 -8.17 20.36 24.02
CA LEU A 58 -9.17 21.39 24.32
C LEU A 58 -10.57 20.79 24.53
N SER A 59 -10.95 19.75 23.78
CA SER A 59 -12.24 19.07 24.00
C SER A 59 -12.28 18.33 25.34
N ASP A 60 -11.21 17.62 25.71
CA ASP A 60 -11.16 16.85 26.96
C ASP A 60 -11.19 17.76 28.20
N HIS A 61 -10.51 18.91 28.16
CA HIS A 61 -10.57 19.89 29.25
C HIS A 61 -11.92 20.59 29.37
N SER A 62 -12.69 20.70 28.29
CA SER A 62 -14.04 21.27 28.35
C SER A 62 -15.04 20.32 29.05
N SER A 63 -14.88 19.00 28.91
CA SER A 63 -15.71 18.00 29.60
C SER A 63 -15.42 17.85 31.09
N ASP A 64 -14.20 18.16 31.55
CA ASP A 64 -13.82 18.04 32.97
C ASP A 64 -14.07 19.33 33.79
N SER A 65 -14.60 20.39 33.17
CA SER A 65 -14.76 21.70 33.80
C SER A 65 -16.14 21.98 34.43
N GLU A 66 -17.02 20.98 34.57
CA GLU A 66 -18.33 21.12 35.22
C GLU A 66 -18.44 20.59 36.67
N THR A 67 -17.36 20.13 37.29
CA THR A 67 -17.39 19.72 38.71
C THR A 67 -16.50 20.57 39.60
N ASP A 68 -16.84 21.85 39.76
CA ASP A 68 -16.58 22.53 41.05
C ASP A 68 -17.39 23.83 41.22
N LYS A 69 -18.50 23.75 41.98
CA LYS A 69 -18.98 24.80 42.89
C LYS A 69 -20.07 24.28 43.86
N SER A 70 -19.66 24.23 45.12
CA SER A 70 -20.34 23.98 46.41
C SER A 70 -21.85 24.26 46.58
N PHE A 71 -22.55 23.25 47.13
CA PHE A 71 -23.57 23.22 48.21
C PHE A 71 -24.54 24.40 48.45
N GLN A 72 -25.87 24.16 48.29
CA GLN A 72 -26.82 23.93 49.42
C GLN A 72 -28.23 23.52 48.93
N ASN A 73 -28.90 22.71 49.75
CA ASN A 73 -30.18 22.00 49.55
C ASN A 73 -31.41 22.92 49.34
N THR A 74 -32.38 22.51 48.50
CA THR A 74 -33.67 21.88 48.90
C THR A 74 -34.69 21.84 47.76
N THR A 75 -35.53 20.78 47.81
CA THR A 75 -36.88 20.63 47.21
C THR A 75 -37.06 20.29 45.72
N LYS A 76 -37.48 19.03 45.51
CA LYS A 76 -38.57 18.55 44.63
C LYS A 76 -38.95 19.45 43.42
N GLN A 77 -38.70 18.96 42.20
CA GLN A 77 -39.73 18.55 41.22
C GLN A 77 -39.14 18.39 39.81
N THR A 78 -39.68 17.37 39.12
CA THR A 78 -39.84 17.23 37.66
C THR A 78 -38.60 17.21 36.76
N ALA A 79 -38.38 16.03 36.17
CA ALA A 79 -37.58 15.86 34.96
C ALA A 79 -38.11 16.76 33.82
N PRO A 80 -37.25 17.46 33.07
CA PRO A 80 -37.60 18.00 31.78
C PRO A 80 -37.20 17.05 30.63
N ASP A 81 -38.02 17.10 29.59
CA ASP A 81 -37.97 16.35 28.34
C ASP A 81 -36.63 16.41 27.58
N PRO A 82 -36.32 15.39 26.76
CA PRO A 82 -35.16 15.37 25.87
C PRO A 82 -35.47 16.12 24.56
N GLU A 83 -35.62 17.43 24.62
CA GLU A 83 -35.55 18.29 23.43
C GLU A 83 -34.74 19.56 23.77
N VAL A 84 -33.91 20.00 22.81
CA VAL A 84 -32.96 21.13 22.87
C VAL A 84 -31.53 20.79 23.34
N LEU A 85 -30.83 19.97 22.56
CA LEU A 85 -29.37 20.08 22.35
C LEU A 85 -29.11 20.19 20.84
N GLU A 86 -29.63 21.26 20.23
CA GLU A 86 -29.21 21.66 18.89
C GLU A 86 -27.89 22.43 18.98
N ASN A 87 -26.85 21.82 18.40
CA ASN A 87 -25.71 22.42 17.70
C ASN A 87 -25.41 23.89 18.01
N LYS A 88 -24.57 24.13 19.03
CA LYS A 88 -23.61 25.23 18.95
C LYS A 88 -22.39 24.72 18.20
N ASN A 89 -22.38 24.91 16.87
CA ASN A 89 -21.14 24.86 16.09
C ASN A 89 -20.25 26.00 16.61
N VAL A 90 -19.39 25.70 17.58
CA VAL A 90 -18.28 26.58 17.94
C VAL A 90 -17.29 26.43 16.80
N GLU A 91 -17.30 27.39 15.88
CA GLU A 91 -16.32 27.47 14.81
C GLU A 91 -14.94 27.64 15.47
N VAL A 92 -14.13 26.58 15.46
CA VAL A 92 -12.80 26.60 16.07
C VAL A 92 -11.90 27.46 15.17
N PRO A 93 -11.32 28.56 15.67
CA PRO A 93 -10.49 29.42 14.86
C PRO A 93 -9.23 28.69 14.39
N PHE A 94 -8.71 29.07 13.22
CA PHE A 94 -7.45 28.56 12.71
C PHE A 94 -6.30 28.89 13.70
N PRO A 95 -5.39 27.94 13.98
CA PRO A 95 -4.32 28.14 14.95
C PRO A 95 -3.30 29.16 14.47
N THR A 96 -2.74 29.92 15.41
CA THR A 96 -1.65 30.85 15.12
C THR A 96 -0.31 30.10 15.12
N LEU A 97 0.37 30.03 13.97
CA LEU A 97 1.72 29.46 13.90
C LEU A 97 2.77 30.56 13.94
N GLU A 98 3.63 30.51 14.95
CA GLU A 98 4.66 31.50 15.21
C GLU A 98 5.99 31.16 14.51
N LEU A 99 6.71 32.19 14.05
CA LEU A 99 7.97 32.03 13.34
C LEU A 99 9.08 31.48 14.24
N ASP A 100 9.12 31.92 15.49
CA ASP A 100 10.16 31.55 16.45
C ASP A 100 10.17 30.06 16.77
N VAL A 101 8.99 29.41 16.81
CA VAL A 101 8.84 27.96 16.96
C VAL A 101 9.47 27.25 15.76
N VAL A 102 9.08 27.61 14.54
CA VAL A 102 9.58 26.95 13.31
C VAL A 102 11.08 27.17 13.14
N GLN A 103 11.53 28.41 13.32
CA GLN A 103 12.94 28.78 13.22
C GLN A 103 13.79 28.09 14.29
N GLY A 104 13.35 28.10 15.55
CA GLY A 104 14.06 27.47 16.66
C GLY A 104 14.28 25.97 16.44
N LEU A 105 13.22 25.26 16.03
CA LEU A 105 13.29 23.82 15.73
C LEU A 105 14.19 23.51 14.53
N TYR A 106 14.14 24.33 13.49
CA TYR A 106 15.00 24.16 12.31
C TYR A 106 16.48 24.37 12.66
N GLU A 107 16.81 25.46 13.37
CA GLU A 107 18.18 25.76 13.79
C GLU A 107 18.71 24.65 14.69
N GLN A 108 17.86 24.13 15.59
CA GLN A 108 18.20 23.00 16.45
C GLN A 108 18.57 21.76 15.62
N PHE A 109 17.78 21.39 14.60
CA PHE A 109 18.10 20.26 13.72
C PHE A 109 19.40 20.46 12.94
N VAL A 110 19.58 21.64 12.34
CA VAL A 110 20.77 21.95 11.55
C VAL A 110 22.04 21.91 12.40
N LEU A 111 21.99 22.50 13.60
CA LEU A 111 23.10 22.48 14.55
C LEU A 111 23.36 21.05 15.03
N PHE A 112 22.31 20.30 15.37
CA PHE A 112 22.44 18.91 15.80
C PHE A 112 23.16 18.06 14.74
N MET A 113 22.76 18.16 13.47
CA MET A 113 23.40 17.39 12.39
C MET A 113 24.85 17.82 12.15
N LYS A 114 25.10 19.12 12.03
CA LYS A 114 26.46 19.63 11.77
C LYS A 114 27.43 19.40 12.93
N ALA A 115 26.93 19.32 14.16
CA ALA A 115 27.78 19.07 15.33
C ALA A 115 28.16 17.59 15.48
N ASN A 116 27.30 16.66 15.03
CA ASN A 116 27.52 15.22 15.21
C ASN A 116 28.10 14.52 13.97
N VAL A 117 27.94 15.08 12.77
CA VAL A 117 28.44 14.45 11.54
C VAL A 117 29.70 15.15 11.02
N ASP A 118 30.83 14.47 11.12
CA ASP A 118 32.09 14.91 10.50
C ASP A 118 32.19 14.44 9.05
N LYS A 119 31.90 15.35 8.11
CA LYS A 119 31.99 15.08 6.67
C LYS A 119 33.39 14.75 6.17
N SER A 120 34.44 15.06 6.94
CA SER A 120 35.83 14.80 6.51
C SER A 120 36.22 13.32 6.62
N LEU A 121 35.41 12.50 7.28
CA LEU A 121 35.67 11.08 7.45
C LEU A 121 35.42 10.32 6.14
N PRO A 122 36.40 9.52 5.65
CA PRO A 122 36.25 8.74 4.42
C PRO A 122 35.25 7.59 4.54
N GLU A 123 34.90 7.20 5.77
CA GLU A 123 33.81 6.24 6.02
C GLU A 123 32.45 6.84 5.66
N TYR A 124 32.29 8.17 5.72
CA TYR A 124 31.03 8.86 5.53
C TYR A 124 30.89 9.56 4.19
N THR A 125 32.01 10.02 3.64
CA THR A 125 32.06 10.74 2.37
C THR A 125 33.02 10.05 1.43
N THR A 126 32.55 9.65 0.25
CA THR A 126 33.40 9.12 -0.82
C THR A 126 34.36 10.20 -1.35
N GLU A 127 35.39 9.80 -2.09
CA GLU A 127 36.32 10.75 -2.74
C GLU A 127 35.60 11.74 -3.68
N ASN A 128 34.46 11.33 -4.25
CA ASN A 128 33.63 12.17 -5.14
C ASN A 128 32.66 13.09 -4.38
N GLY A 129 32.65 13.06 -3.04
CA GLY A 129 31.77 13.88 -2.21
C GLY A 129 30.39 13.29 -1.92
N CYS A 130 30.09 12.08 -2.41
CA CYS A 130 28.83 11.37 -2.17
C CYS A 130 28.76 10.74 -0.79
N ALA A 131 27.55 10.58 -0.27
CA ALA A 131 27.28 9.86 0.97
C ALA A 131 27.54 8.36 0.82
N THR A 132 27.84 7.71 1.93
CA THR A 132 28.04 6.26 2.01
C THR A 132 26.93 5.59 2.84
N SER A 133 26.75 4.28 2.69
CA SER A 133 25.82 3.53 3.54
C SER A 133 26.11 3.63 5.05
N PRO A 134 27.39 3.58 5.51
CA PRO A 134 27.73 3.86 6.90
C PRO A 134 27.28 5.25 7.40
N LEU A 135 27.37 6.30 6.57
CA LEU A 135 26.84 7.62 6.95
C LEU A 135 25.32 7.59 7.16
N CYS A 136 24.59 7.02 6.21
CA CYS A 136 23.13 6.90 6.30
C CYS A 136 22.71 6.13 7.57
N LYS A 137 23.41 5.03 7.86
CA LYS A 137 23.23 4.27 9.11
C LYS A 137 23.56 5.11 10.33
N TYR A 138 24.67 5.86 10.33
CA TYR A 138 25.07 6.69 11.46
C TYR A 138 24.04 7.78 11.77
N ILE A 139 23.54 8.47 10.74
CA ILE A 139 22.46 9.46 10.90
C ILE A 139 21.18 8.77 11.42
N SER A 140 20.83 7.61 10.89
CA SER A 140 19.72 6.80 11.41
C SER A 140 19.90 6.47 12.89
N ASP A 141 21.10 6.07 13.33
CA ASP A 141 21.42 5.79 14.72
C ASP A 141 21.34 7.04 15.60
N LEU A 142 21.78 8.21 15.12
CA LEU A 142 21.61 9.48 15.85
C LEU A 142 20.14 9.79 16.11
N MET A 143 19.30 9.68 15.08
CA MET A 143 17.87 9.95 15.18
C MET A 143 17.17 8.90 16.05
N TRP A 144 17.44 7.63 15.84
CA TRP A 144 16.87 6.51 16.60
C TRP A 144 17.20 6.58 18.09
N ASN A 145 18.45 6.89 18.44
CA ASN A 145 18.86 7.08 19.84
C ASN A 145 18.20 8.31 20.49
N GLY A 146 17.75 9.26 19.66
CA GLY A 146 16.95 10.40 20.06
C GLY A 146 15.48 10.07 20.35
N LEU A 147 14.97 8.89 20.00
CA LEU A 147 13.58 8.52 20.24
C LEU A 147 13.30 8.11 21.70
N LEU A 148 12.03 8.15 22.10
CA LEU A 148 11.60 7.56 23.36
C LEU A 148 11.82 6.04 23.34
N ARG A 149 12.26 5.49 24.48
CA ARG A 149 12.54 4.04 24.60
C ARG A 149 11.31 3.16 24.34
N SER A 150 10.12 3.67 24.61
CA SER A 150 8.86 2.94 24.45
C SER A 150 7.74 3.92 24.12
N TYR A 151 7.08 3.69 23.00
CA TYR A 151 5.84 4.34 22.59
C TYR A 151 5.12 3.46 21.56
N HIS A 152 3.86 3.74 21.31
CA HIS A 152 3.09 3.07 20.25
C HIS A 152 3.60 3.55 18.89
N LYS A 153 4.26 2.66 18.14
CA LYS A 153 4.86 2.97 16.84
C LYS A 153 3.83 3.22 15.75
N ASP A 154 2.62 2.70 15.92
CA ASP A 154 1.48 2.88 15.01
C ASP A 154 0.57 4.06 15.45
N LYS A 155 1.06 4.92 16.36
CA LYS A 155 0.34 6.11 16.79
C LYS A 155 0.31 7.10 15.62
N ALA A 156 -0.80 7.80 15.41
CA ALA A 156 -0.89 8.88 14.44
C ALA A 156 -0.04 10.10 14.85
N HIS A 157 0.25 10.97 13.88
CA HIS A 157 0.90 12.29 14.08
C HIS A 157 2.36 12.25 14.57
N ILE A 158 3.09 11.18 14.24
CA ILE A 158 4.50 11.00 14.60
C ILE A 158 5.42 10.78 13.38
N GLN A 159 5.06 11.34 12.23
CA GLN A 159 5.79 11.19 10.96
C GLN A 159 6.73 12.36 10.65
N SER A 160 6.61 13.47 11.38
CA SER A 160 7.31 14.73 11.10
C SER A 160 8.50 15.03 12.04
N LEU A 161 9.45 15.85 11.57
CA LEU A 161 10.53 16.38 12.41
C LEU A 161 10.00 17.22 13.57
N PHE A 162 8.83 17.85 13.43
CA PHE A 162 8.16 18.52 14.55
C PHE A 162 7.91 17.53 15.70
N SER A 163 7.32 16.37 15.39
CA SER A 163 7.03 15.33 16.39
C SER A 163 8.30 14.76 17.04
N TYR A 164 9.40 14.69 16.29
CA TYR A 164 10.70 14.32 16.86
C TYR A 164 11.18 15.32 17.92
N PHE A 165 11.09 16.62 17.66
CA PHE A 165 11.59 17.62 18.61
C PHE A 165 10.65 17.88 19.79
N THR A 166 9.34 17.81 19.58
CA THR A 166 8.36 18.10 20.62
C THR A 166 7.98 16.86 21.44
N GLY A 167 7.95 15.69 20.80
CA GLY A 167 7.51 14.42 21.40
C GLY A 167 8.58 13.34 21.48
N ARG A 168 9.70 13.46 20.78
CA ARG A 168 10.72 12.39 20.62
C ARG A 168 10.13 11.08 20.10
N GLN A 169 9.15 11.19 19.20
CA GLN A 169 8.46 10.06 18.58
C GLN A 169 8.61 10.17 17.06
N LEU A 170 8.91 9.03 16.42
CA LEU A 170 8.83 8.88 14.97
C LEU A 170 8.17 7.55 14.60
N ASP A 171 7.43 7.48 13.51
CA ASP A 171 7.09 6.21 12.86
C ASP A 171 8.22 5.75 11.91
N CYS A 172 8.01 4.63 11.20
CA CYS A 172 9.04 4.06 10.33
C CYS A 172 9.38 5.02 9.17
N PHE A 173 8.37 5.64 8.56
CA PHE A 173 8.53 6.63 7.48
C PHE A 173 9.27 7.87 7.97
N GLY A 174 8.86 8.45 9.09
CA GLY A 174 9.43 9.65 9.68
C GLY A 174 10.91 9.49 10.02
N LEU A 175 11.33 8.31 10.49
CA LEU A 175 12.75 8.02 10.69
C LEU A 175 13.51 8.02 9.35
N ALA A 176 13.03 7.31 8.32
CA ALA A 176 13.68 7.29 7.01
C ALA A 176 13.74 8.70 6.38
N PHE A 177 12.64 9.44 6.43
CA PHE A 177 12.54 10.83 5.96
C PHE A 177 13.53 11.75 6.68
N SER A 178 13.68 11.59 8.00
CA SER A 178 14.64 12.40 8.78
C SER A 178 16.10 12.19 8.37
N VAL A 179 16.46 10.98 7.92
CA VAL A 179 17.80 10.69 7.38
C VAL A 179 18.03 11.46 6.09
N VAL A 180 17.05 11.49 5.19
CA VAL A 180 17.12 12.24 3.93
C VAL A 180 17.19 13.75 4.19
N ALA A 181 16.37 14.28 5.10
CA ALA A 181 16.40 15.68 5.51
C ALA A 181 17.75 16.08 6.14
N ALA A 182 18.33 15.21 6.98
CA ALA A 182 19.66 15.41 7.55
C ALA A 182 20.74 15.44 6.47
N CYS A 183 20.70 14.52 5.50
CA CYS A 183 21.64 14.49 4.38
C CYS A 183 21.54 15.77 3.53
N GLN A 184 20.32 16.26 3.27
CA GLN A 184 20.10 17.54 2.58
C GLN A 184 20.71 18.72 3.35
N VAL A 185 20.53 18.78 4.67
CA VAL A 185 21.13 19.81 5.54
C VAL A 185 22.67 19.76 5.49
N LEU A 186 23.21 18.56 5.44
CA LEU A 186 24.64 18.30 5.35
C LEU A 186 25.20 18.48 3.93
N LYS A 187 24.38 18.81 2.93
CA LYS A 187 24.78 18.98 1.53
C LYS A 187 25.28 17.69 0.88
N TYR A 188 24.53 16.61 1.09
CA TYR A 188 24.59 15.41 0.27
C TYR A 188 23.36 15.41 -0.62
N ASP A 189 23.58 15.67 -1.91
CA ASP A 189 22.50 15.75 -2.89
C ASP A 189 22.11 14.35 -3.41
N ASP A 190 22.95 13.35 -3.21
CA ASP A 190 22.84 11.96 -3.70
C ASP A 190 22.04 11.01 -2.80
N VAL A 191 21.60 11.46 -1.62
CA VAL A 191 20.80 10.63 -0.71
C VAL A 191 19.33 10.88 -0.93
N HIS A 192 18.60 9.85 -1.34
CA HIS A 192 17.19 9.96 -1.69
C HIS A 192 16.30 8.98 -0.95
N LEU A 193 15.06 9.39 -0.71
CA LEU A 193 14.05 8.53 -0.11
C LEU A 193 13.63 7.45 -1.09
N VAL A 194 13.47 6.23 -0.59
CA VAL A 194 12.91 5.11 -1.33
C VAL A 194 11.69 4.60 -0.59
N VAL A 195 10.59 4.44 -1.30
CA VAL A 195 9.29 4.09 -0.72
C VAL A 195 8.64 2.93 -1.47
N SER A 196 8.02 2.05 -0.69
CA SER A 196 7.25 0.91 -1.17
C SER A 196 5.78 1.03 -0.72
N GLY A 197 5.05 -0.08 -0.68
CA GLY A 197 3.67 -0.14 -0.19
C GLY A 197 3.52 0.19 1.28
N ASP A 198 4.50 -0.19 2.09
CA ASP A 198 4.39 -0.20 3.56
C ASP A 198 5.77 -0.05 4.25
N HIS A 199 6.80 0.30 3.50
CA HIS A 199 8.17 0.49 4.01
C HIS A 199 8.91 1.59 3.30
N ALA A 200 9.85 2.21 4.01
CA ALA A 200 10.69 3.29 3.52
C ALA A 200 12.16 3.09 3.92
N TRP A 201 13.07 3.38 3.01
CA TRP A 201 14.52 3.33 3.24
C TRP A 201 15.20 4.41 2.38
N VAL A 202 16.52 4.36 2.25
CA VAL A 202 17.26 5.35 1.44
C VAL A 202 18.12 4.71 0.38
N VAL A 203 18.36 5.47 -0.68
CA VAL A 203 19.42 5.22 -1.64
C VAL A 203 20.51 6.27 -1.49
N CYS A 204 21.77 5.91 -1.71
CA CYS A 204 22.91 6.82 -1.65
C CYS A 204 24.00 6.41 -2.67
N GLY A 205 25.05 7.22 -2.75
CA GLY A 205 26.24 6.92 -3.55
C GLY A 205 26.12 7.30 -5.02
N ASN A 206 27.21 7.11 -5.76
CA ASN A 206 27.24 7.42 -7.20
C ASN A 206 26.25 6.51 -7.96
N GLU A 207 25.39 7.11 -8.78
CA GLU A 207 24.39 6.43 -9.62
C GLU A 207 23.22 5.78 -8.85
N GLU A 208 22.94 6.19 -7.62
CA GLU A 208 21.77 5.69 -6.84
C GLU A 208 21.74 4.16 -6.70
N LYS A 209 22.91 3.56 -6.44
CA LYS A 209 23.05 2.10 -6.37
C LYS A 209 22.95 1.53 -4.98
N ASP A 210 23.35 2.30 -3.96
CA ASP A 210 23.48 1.78 -2.60
C ASP A 210 22.18 2.01 -1.84
N MET A 211 21.30 1.00 -1.90
CA MET A 211 20.05 0.95 -1.13
C MET A 211 20.34 0.46 0.29
N VAL A 212 19.92 1.24 1.29
CA VAL A 212 20.30 1.03 2.69
C VAL A 212 19.08 1.14 3.59
N GLU A 213 18.87 0.11 4.40
CA GLU A 213 17.88 0.15 5.48
C GLU A 213 18.26 1.18 6.52
N VAL A 214 17.34 2.08 6.86
CA VAL A 214 17.58 3.15 7.86
C VAL A 214 16.48 3.22 8.92
N THR A 215 15.48 2.36 8.83
CA THR A 215 14.39 2.29 9.78
C THR A 215 14.05 0.84 10.10
N TRP A 216 13.10 0.64 11.01
CA TRP A 216 12.55 -0.68 11.30
C TRP A 216 11.37 -0.96 10.37
N HIS A 217 11.03 -2.25 10.23
CA HIS A 217 9.81 -2.67 9.58
C HIS A 217 9.06 -3.69 10.46
N GLY A 218 7.74 -3.59 10.50
CA GLY A 218 6.86 -4.53 11.20
C GLY A 218 7.03 -4.57 12.72
N LYS A 219 6.47 -5.62 13.32
CA LYS A 219 6.47 -5.86 14.79
C LYS A 219 7.66 -6.69 15.26
N GLY A 220 8.61 -7.01 14.37
CA GLY A 220 9.80 -7.79 14.67
C GLY A 220 10.84 -7.02 15.48
N ASN A 221 11.61 -7.73 16.30
CA ASN A 221 12.74 -7.17 17.07
C ASN A 221 14.06 -7.13 16.27
N GLU A 222 14.04 -7.43 14.97
CA GLU A 222 15.25 -7.47 14.15
C GLU A 222 15.57 -6.06 13.62
N ASP A 223 16.66 -5.49 14.12
CA ASP A 223 17.20 -4.23 13.61
C ASP A 223 17.88 -4.48 12.26
N LYS A 224 17.20 -4.10 11.18
CA LYS A 224 17.73 -4.20 9.80
C LYS A 224 18.56 -2.97 9.41
N ARG A 225 18.69 -1.95 10.26
CA ARG A 225 19.32 -0.66 9.89
C ARG A 225 20.80 -0.82 9.58
N GLY A 226 21.20 -0.31 8.42
CA GLY A 226 22.54 -0.41 7.83
C GLY A 226 22.73 -1.61 6.92
N LEU A 227 21.74 -2.50 6.79
CA LEU A 227 21.80 -3.59 5.82
C LEU A 227 21.48 -3.08 4.41
N ALA A 228 22.11 -3.70 3.41
CA ALA A 228 21.85 -3.42 2.01
C ALA A 228 20.52 -4.04 1.56
N VAL A 229 19.79 -3.34 0.69
CA VAL A 229 18.60 -3.88 0.01
C VAL A 229 19.01 -4.31 -1.40
N ASP A 230 19.29 -5.60 -1.58
CA ASP A 230 19.80 -6.17 -2.82
C ASP A 230 18.77 -7.03 -3.58
N SER A 231 19.14 -7.49 -4.77
CA SER A 231 18.28 -8.36 -5.59
C SER A 231 17.88 -9.68 -4.89
N GLY A 232 18.66 -10.15 -3.92
CA GLY A 232 18.40 -11.37 -3.18
C GLY A 232 17.27 -11.21 -2.16
N CYS A 233 17.22 -10.07 -1.45
CA CYS A 233 16.16 -9.80 -0.48
C CYS A 233 14.87 -9.24 -1.10
N THR A 234 14.96 -8.61 -2.27
CA THR A 234 13.82 -7.99 -2.94
C THR A 234 13.03 -8.96 -3.82
N TYR A 235 13.65 -10.05 -4.31
CA TYR A 235 13.01 -11.00 -5.21
C TYR A 235 11.75 -11.63 -4.61
N LYS A 236 10.61 -11.45 -5.30
CA LYS A 236 9.27 -11.90 -4.85
C LYS A 236 8.87 -11.41 -3.44
N ASN A 237 9.49 -10.34 -2.97
CA ASN A 237 9.17 -9.73 -1.69
C ASN A 237 8.32 -8.47 -1.92
N TRP A 238 7.10 -8.45 -1.39
CA TRP A 238 6.17 -7.35 -1.62
C TRP A 238 6.63 -6.07 -0.95
N ILE A 239 7.23 -6.17 0.25
CA ILE A 239 7.68 -4.99 0.99
C ILE A 239 8.75 -4.18 0.25
N TYR A 240 9.43 -4.78 -0.73
CA TYR A 240 10.39 -4.10 -1.60
C TYR A 240 9.91 -4.01 -3.06
N TYR A 241 8.62 -4.26 -3.32
CA TYR A 241 8.00 -4.32 -4.65
C TYR A 241 8.80 -5.12 -5.67
N GLY A 242 9.37 -6.27 -5.28
CA GLY A 242 10.10 -7.12 -6.22
C GLY A 242 11.36 -6.46 -6.79
N GLY A 243 11.89 -5.43 -6.11
CA GLY A 243 13.03 -4.64 -6.58
C GLY A 243 12.65 -3.46 -7.47
N LYS A 244 11.36 -3.09 -7.53
CA LYS A 244 10.85 -1.92 -8.25
C LYS A 244 10.14 -0.93 -7.31
N PRO A 245 10.80 -0.43 -6.25
CA PRO A 245 10.26 0.61 -5.39
C PRO A 245 10.20 1.95 -6.11
N VAL A 246 9.52 2.93 -5.51
CA VAL A 246 9.60 4.32 -5.94
C VAL A 246 10.88 4.93 -5.37
N ILE A 247 11.80 5.34 -6.24
CA ILE A 247 12.98 6.13 -5.87
C ILE A 247 12.63 7.59 -6.08
N CYS A 248 12.58 8.35 -4.99
CA CYS A 248 12.14 9.73 -5.01
C CYS A 248 13.26 10.67 -5.45
N ASP A 249 12.93 11.68 -6.26
CA ASP A 249 13.70 12.92 -6.29
C ASP A 249 13.26 13.87 -5.15
N ARG A 250 13.86 15.06 -5.05
CA ARG A 250 13.52 16.04 -4.00
C ARG A 250 12.06 16.46 -4.02
N TRP A 251 11.43 16.54 -5.19
CA TRP A 251 10.02 16.93 -5.31
C TRP A 251 9.09 15.77 -4.93
N MET A 252 9.46 14.53 -5.28
CA MET A 252 8.75 13.33 -4.84
C MET A 252 8.89 13.11 -3.32
N GLU A 253 9.99 13.51 -2.70
CA GLU A 253 10.15 13.51 -1.23
C GLU A 253 9.19 14.51 -0.55
N LEU A 254 8.99 15.69 -1.15
CA LEU A 254 7.95 16.61 -0.70
C LEU A 254 6.55 15.98 -0.87
N VAL A 255 6.28 15.32 -2.00
CA VAL A 255 5.02 14.61 -2.21
C VAL A 255 4.83 13.53 -1.15
N ALA A 256 5.86 12.72 -0.86
CA ALA A 256 5.83 11.68 0.17
C ALA A 256 5.50 12.26 1.56
N MET A 257 6.13 13.38 1.91
CA MET A 257 5.82 14.10 3.14
C MET A 257 4.37 14.60 3.16
N LEU A 258 3.89 15.20 2.07
CA LEU A 258 2.52 15.73 2.00
C LEU A 258 1.47 14.62 2.10
N ILE A 259 1.63 13.48 1.43
CA ILE A 259 0.68 12.36 1.55
C ILE A 259 0.76 11.67 2.92
N SER A 260 1.86 11.84 3.67
CA SER A 260 1.99 11.34 5.04
C SER A 260 1.31 12.23 6.08
N VAL A 261 0.98 13.49 5.75
CA VAL A 261 0.21 14.38 6.64
C VAL A 261 -1.12 13.73 6.96
N ASN A 262 -1.44 13.60 8.25
CA ASN A 262 -2.60 12.86 8.71
C ASN A 262 -3.72 13.81 9.18
N PRO A 263 -4.83 13.93 8.44
CA PRO A 263 -5.95 14.79 8.82
C PRO A 263 -6.83 14.25 9.95
N SER A 264 -6.72 12.97 10.33
CA SER A 264 -7.58 12.38 11.35
C SER A 264 -7.35 13.04 12.72
N ILE A 265 -8.44 13.44 13.37
CA ILE A 265 -8.44 13.92 14.76
C ILE A 265 -8.70 12.73 15.69
N ASP A 266 -9.69 11.92 15.34
CA ASP A 266 -10.04 10.68 16.01
C ASP A 266 -10.55 9.66 14.97
N SER A 267 -11.15 8.55 15.41
CA SER A 267 -11.64 7.50 14.51
C SER A 267 -12.83 7.89 13.64
N HIS A 268 -13.43 9.06 13.86
CA HIS A 268 -14.66 9.52 13.21
C HIS A 268 -14.59 10.96 12.68
N THR A 269 -13.57 11.73 13.07
CA THR A 269 -13.44 13.15 12.77
C THR A 269 -12.11 13.45 12.10
N GLU A 270 -12.12 14.29 11.07
CA GLU A 270 -10.93 14.75 10.35
C GLU A 270 -10.88 16.29 10.28
N SER A 271 -9.69 16.87 10.19
CA SER A 271 -9.52 18.31 9.96
C SER A 271 -9.74 18.64 8.48
N GLU A 272 -10.83 19.34 8.20
CA GLU A 272 -11.15 19.87 6.87
C GLU A 272 -10.08 20.87 6.39
N GLU A 273 -9.53 21.68 7.29
CA GLU A 273 -8.50 22.65 6.97
C GLU A 273 -7.21 21.97 6.49
N LEU A 274 -6.80 20.92 7.19
CA LEU A 274 -5.60 20.16 6.84
C LEU A 274 -5.79 19.41 5.52
N GLN A 275 -6.96 18.79 5.30
CA GLN A 275 -7.30 18.17 4.02
C GLN A 275 -7.28 19.18 2.87
N MET A 276 -7.83 20.39 3.05
CA MET A 276 -7.82 21.43 2.03
C MET A 276 -6.40 21.90 1.69
N ILE A 277 -5.55 22.10 2.69
CA ILE A 277 -4.15 22.50 2.48
C ILE A 277 -3.40 21.40 1.73
N GLN A 278 -3.54 20.14 2.18
CA GLN A 278 -2.94 18.98 1.56
C GLN A 278 -3.38 18.84 0.09
N HIS A 279 -4.69 18.93 -0.17
CA HIS A 279 -5.27 18.83 -1.51
C HIS A 279 -4.75 19.92 -2.46
N LYS A 280 -4.80 21.19 -2.06
CA LYS A 280 -4.35 22.30 -2.91
C LYS A 280 -2.88 22.20 -3.30
N LEU A 281 -2.02 21.80 -2.35
CA LEU A 281 -0.59 21.68 -2.60
C LEU A 281 -0.26 20.45 -3.44
N LEU A 282 -0.90 19.30 -3.17
CA LEU A 282 -0.76 18.12 -4.03
C LEU A 282 -1.26 18.39 -5.45
N HIS A 283 -2.37 19.10 -5.63
CA HIS A 283 -2.86 19.50 -6.95
C HIS A 283 -1.83 20.33 -7.72
N LYS A 284 -1.15 21.29 -7.07
CA LYS A 284 -0.08 22.07 -7.69
C LYS A 284 1.11 21.20 -8.10
N LEU A 285 1.51 20.24 -7.26
CA LEU A 285 2.61 19.31 -7.56
C LEU A 285 2.24 18.33 -8.69
N TYR A 286 0.98 17.89 -8.72
CA TYR A 286 0.41 17.09 -9.80
C TYR A 286 0.48 17.84 -11.14
N GLN A 287 0.05 19.10 -11.18
CA GLN A 287 0.11 19.95 -12.39
C GLN A 287 1.55 20.18 -12.88
N LYS A 288 2.53 20.21 -11.97
CA LYS A 288 3.95 20.32 -12.30
C LYS A 288 4.59 18.97 -12.71
N GLY A 289 3.85 17.86 -12.70
CA GLY A 289 4.32 16.52 -13.10
C GLY A 289 5.14 15.79 -12.04
N TYR A 290 5.25 16.31 -10.81
CA TYR A 290 6.08 15.72 -9.75
C TYR A 290 5.51 14.44 -9.13
N MET A 291 4.31 14.02 -9.56
CA MET A 291 3.66 12.78 -9.13
C MET A 291 3.63 11.71 -10.23
N ASP A 292 4.11 12.01 -11.44
CA ASP A 292 3.95 11.14 -12.62
C ASP A 292 4.61 9.76 -12.43
N ARG A 293 5.65 9.70 -11.61
CA ARG A 293 6.38 8.47 -11.24
C ARG A 293 5.99 7.93 -9.87
N TYR A 294 4.95 8.43 -9.22
CA TYR A 294 4.60 8.02 -7.85
C TYR A 294 3.14 7.52 -7.75
N PRO A 295 2.88 6.24 -8.10
CA PRO A 295 1.52 5.71 -8.20
C PRO A 295 0.69 5.78 -6.92
N MET A 296 1.29 5.49 -5.76
CA MET A 296 0.58 5.57 -4.49
C MET A 296 0.14 7.00 -4.18
N ALA A 297 1.03 7.97 -4.40
CA ALA A 297 0.69 9.38 -4.21
C ALA A 297 -0.44 9.83 -5.14
N LEU A 298 -0.44 9.37 -6.40
CA LEU A 298 -1.55 9.62 -7.33
C LEU A 298 -2.88 9.03 -6.80
N GLY A 299 -2.85 7.83 -6.22
CA GLY A 299 -4.03 7.21 -5.59
C GLY A 299 -4.56 8.05 -4.41
N THR A 300 -3.69 8.43 -3.47
CA THR A 300 -4.07 9.27 -2.33
C THR A 300 -4.59 10.65 -2.77
N PHE A 301 -3.96 11.26 -3.77
CA PHE A 301 -4.43 12.53 -4.32
C PHE A 301 -5.80 12.39 -5.02
N ALA A 302 -6.04 11.29 -5.73
CA ALA A 302 -7.33 11.01 -6.35
C ALA A 302 -8.46 10.90 -5.30
N GLU A 303 -8.18 10.31 -4.15
CA GLU A 303 -9.12 10.23 -3.02
C GLU A 303 -9.46 11.62 -2.46
N LEU A 304 -8.46 12.49 -2.26
CA LEU A 304 -8.70 13.89 -1.87
C LEU A 304 -9.47 14.67 -2.96
N GLN A 305 -9.15 14.42 -4.23
CA GLN A 305 -9.82 15.03 -5.38
C GLN A 305 -11.30 14.63 -5.48
N GLU A 306 -11.67 13.43 -5.04
CA GLU A 306 -13.06 12.98 -4.94
C GLU A 306 -13.86 13.87 -3.97
N GLY A 307 -13.25 14.34 -2.88
CA GLY A 307 -13.90 15.17 -1.87
C GLY A 307 -13.99 16.66 -2.21
N GLN A 308 -12.98 17.23 -2.86
CA GLN A 308 -12.85 18.70 -3.04
C GLN A 308 -12.83 19.19 -4.50
N GLN A 309 -12.76 18.27 -5.47
CA GLN A 309 -12.79 18.47 -6.92
C GLN A 309 -12.26 19.85 -7.41
N LEU A 310 -10.92 20.00 -7.48
CA LEU A 310 -10.26 21.17 -8.08
C LEU A 310 -9.52 20.81 -9.37
N GLY A 311 -9.63 21.65 -10.40
CA GLY A 311 -8.96 21.45 -11.69
C GLY A 311 -9.76 20.60 -12.68
N ASP A 312 -9.14 20.27 -13.81
CA ASP A 312 -9.81 19.65 -14.96
C ASP A 312 -9.86 18.10 -14.89
N ASP A 313 -8.87 17.48 -14.24
CA ASP A 313 -8.79 16.02 -14.13
C ASP A 313 -9.69 15.49 -13.00
N SER A 314 -10.52 14.51 -13.33
CA SER A 314 -11.35 13.80 -12.35
C SER A 314 -10.54 12.79 -11.55
N ALA A 315 -11.03 12.42 -10.36
CA ALA A 315 -10.43 11.35 -9.54
C ALA A 315 -10.24 10.04 -10.34
N GLU A 316 -11.18 9.70 -11.23
CA GLU A 316 -11.06 8.53 -12.10
C GLU A 316 -9.84 8.62 -13.03
N VAL A 317 -9.62 9.77 -13.66
CA VAL A 317 -8.47 10.01 -14.56
C VAL A 317 -7.16 9.85 -13.79
N ILE A 318 -7.10 10.36 -12.57
CA ILE A 318 -5.90 10.26 -11.72
C ILE A 318 -5.65 8.80 -11.30
N HIS A 319 -6.67 8.03 -10.91
CA HIS A 319 -6.54 6.60 -10.64
C HIS A 319 -6.07 5.81 -11.88
N MET A 320 -6.61 6.13 -13.05
CA MET A 320 -6.18 5.51 -14.31
C MET A 320 -4.70 5.82 -14.60
N LYS A 321 -4.27 7.07 -14.38
CA LYS A 321 -2.87 7.47 -14.49
C LYS A 321 -1.97 6.70 -13.52
N ALA A 322 -2.39 6.54 -12.25
CA ALA A 322 -1.66 5.75 -11.26
C ALA A 322 -1.43 4.30 -11.74
N VAL A 323 -2.48 3.64 -12.21
CA VAL A 323 -2.40 2.26 -12.74
C VAL A 323 -1.53 2.19 -14.00
N GLN A 324 -1.59 3.20 -14.87
CA GLN A 324 -0.77 3.26 -16.07
C GLN A 324 0.72 3.38 -15.72
N THR A 325 1.07 4.28 -14.78
CA THR A 325 2.44 4.43 -14.26
C THR A 325 2.98 3.11 -13.71
N VAL A 326 2.17 2.34 -12.98
CA VAL A 326 2.57 1.02 -12.46
C VAL A 326 2.97 0.05 -13.57
N LYS A 327 2.22 0.04 -14.67
CA LYS A 327 2.49 -0.85 -15.80
C LYS A 327 3.73 -0.43 -16.60
N GLU A 328 3.91 0.87 -16.80
CA GLU A 328 4.96 1.41 -17.67
C GLU A 328 6.32 1.51 -16.98
N ILE A 329 6.33 1.87 -15.69
CA ILE A 329 7.57 2.18 -14.95
C ILE A 329 7.96 1.04 -13.99
N TYR A 330 6.97 0.37 -13.40
CA TYR A 330 7.17 -0.54 -12.27
C TYR A 330 6.86 -2.00 -12.59
N ASP A 331 6.89 -2.41 -13.85
CA ASP A 331 6.68 -3.79 -14.31
C ASP A 331 5.39 -4.44 -13.77
N ASP A 332 4.39 -3.61 -13.52
CA ASP A 332 3.10 -4.03 -12.95
C ASP A 332 3.26 -4.73 -11.57
N LEU A 333 4.15 -4.23 -10.73
CA LEU A 333 4.49 -4.81 -9.42
C LEU A 333 3.82 -4.13 -8.22
N HIS A 334 3.19 -2.96 -8.39
CA HIS A 334 2.53 -2.25 -7.27
C HIS A 334 1.06 -2.66 -7.15
N ILE A 335 0.65 -3.04 -5.93
CA ILE A 335 -0.70 -3.58 -5.67
C ILE A 335 -1.71 -2.46 -5.37
N PHE A 336 -1.35 -1.51 -4.50
CA PHE A 336 -2.28 -0.51 -3.97
C PHE A 336 -2.95 0.40 -5.01
N PRO A 337 -2.32 0.81 -6.13
CA PRO A 337 -3.01 1.60 -7.15
C PRO A 337 -4.26 0.90 -7.72
N TYR A 338 -4.23 -0.43 -7.83
CA TYR A 338 -5.40 -1.21 -8.23
C TYR A 338 -6.44 -1.33 -7.11
N CYS A 339 -6.02 -1.47 -5.86
CA CYS A 339 -6.93 -1.49 -4.70
C CYS A 339 -7.67 -0.16 -4.56
N SER A 340 -6.93 0.95 -4.56
CA SER A 340 -7.46 2.32 -4.45
C SER A 340 -8.43 2.64 -5.60
N GLN A 341 -8.10 2.26 -6.84
CA GLN A 341 -9.04 2.35 -7.97
C GLN A 341 -10.32 1.52 -7.75
N GLY A 342 -10.20 0.30 -7.22
CA GLY A 342 -11.35 -0.53 -6.90
C GLY A 342 -12.25 0.07 -5.82
N HIS A 343 -11.66 0.66 -4.78
CA HIS A 343 -12.39 1.38 -3.72
C HIS A 343 -13.11 2.61 -4.25
N PHE A 344 -12.47 3.38 -5.12
CA PHE A 344 -13.11 4.49 -5.83
C PHE A 344 -14.36 4.02 -6.58
N TYR A 345 -14.24 2.98 -7.41
CA TYR A 345 -15.39 2.45 -8.14
C TYR A 345 -16.48 1.92 -7.21
N MET A 346 -16.12 1.34 -6.07
CA MET A 346 -17.09 0.90 -5.07
C MET A 346 -17.88 2.08 -4.48
N ARG A 347 -17.22 3.18 -4.10
CA ARG A 347 -17.89 4.40 -3.60
C ARG A 347 -18.82 5.01 -4.64
N GLN A 348 -18.42 4.95 -5.91
CA GLN A 348 -19.23 5.37 -7.06
C GLN A 348 -20.33 4.35 -7.45
N LYS A 349 -20.51 3.26 -6.69
CA LYS A 349 -21.47 2.17 -6.95
C LYS A 349 -21.27 1.46 -8.30
N ARG A 350 -20.07 1.57 -8.88
CA ARG A 350 -19.63 0.90 -10.10
C ARG A 350 -19.00 -0.46 -9.76
N PHE A 351 -19.85 -1.35 -9.25
CA PHE A 351 -19.41 -2.61 -8.64
C PHE A 351 -18.65 -3.55 -9.59
N LYS A 352 -18.98 -3.54 -10.89
CA LYS A 352 -18.30 -4.39 -11.89
C LYS A 352 -16.84 -3.95 -12.05
N GLU A 353 -16.61 -2.67 -12.25
CA GLU A 353 -15.27 -2.09 -12.38
C GLU A 353 -14.46 -2.20 -11.09
N ALA A 354 -15.11 -2.11 -9.93
CA ALA A 354 -14.47 -2.35 -8.63
C ALA A 354 -13.91 -3.78 -8.54
N ILE A 355 -14.73 -4.79 -8.83
CA ILE A 355 -14.32 -6.21 -8.81
C ILE A 355 -13.22 -6.47 -9.84
N ALA A 356 -13.31 -5.90 -11.04
CA ALA A 356 -12.27 -6.02 -12.06
C ALA A 356 -10.92 -5.44 -11.60
N SER A 357 -10.93 -4.29 -10.92
CA SER A 357 -9.74 -3.63 -10.38
C SER A 357 -9.11 -4.46 -9.25
N TRP A 358 -9.91 -4.96 -8.31
CA TRP A 358 -9.41 -5.86 -7.26
C TRP A 358 -8.88 -7.18 -7.82
N ALA A 359 -9.52 -7.74 -8.86
CA ALA A 359 -9.00 -8.92 -9.54
C ALA A 359 -7.62 -8.68 -10.15
N LYS A 360 -7.33 -7.46 -10.63
CA LYS A 360 -5.99 -7.05 -11.06
C LYS A 360 -5.04 -6.92 -9.88
N ALA A 361 -5.45 -6.33 -8.76
CA ALA A 361 -4.65 -6.27 -7.55
C ALA A 361 -4.19 -7.67 -7.09
N ALA A 362 -5.09 -8.66 -7.06
CA ALA A 362 -4.76 -10.04 -6.71
C ALA A 362 -3.85 -10.73 -7.75
N GLN A 363 -3.97 -10.38 -9.03
CA GLN A 363 -3.02 -10.85 -10.06
C GLN A 363 -1.61 -10.29 -9.83
N VAL A 364 -1.48 -9.05 -9.38
CA VAL A 364 -0.18 -8.49 -8.99
C VAL A 364 0.34 -9.18 -7.72
N ALA A 365 -0.51 -9.38 -6.71
CA ALA A 365 -0.17 -10.12 -5.50
C ALA A 365 0.41 -11.51 -5.80
N SER A 366 -0.12 -12.19 -6.82
CA SER A 366 0.36 -13.51 -7.26
C SER A 366 1.81 -13.58 -7.77
N LYS A 367 2.46 -12.44 -7.99
CA LYS A 367 3.88 -12.36 -8.36
C LYS A 367 4.82 -12.46 -7.14
N TYR A 368 4.28 -12.35 -5.93
CA TYR A 368 5.03 -12.33 -4.67
C TYR A 368 4.92 -13.65 -3.90
N ASN A 369 5.75 -13.80 -2.89
CA ASN A 369 5.61 -14.80 -1.85
C ASN A 369 5.24 -14.08 -0.54
N TYR A 370 4.12 -14.43 0.06
CA TYR A 370 3.66 -13.89 1.34
C TYR A 370 4.66 -14.18 2.47
N GLY A 371 5.09 -13.10 3.11
CA GLY A 371 5.92 -13.07 4.31
C GLY A 371 5.19 -12.49 5.53
N LYS A 372 5.84 -12.55 6.70
CA LYS A 372 5.31 -11.97 7.95
C LYS A 372 5.23 -10.45 7.92
N ASP A 373 6.05 -9.83 7.08
CA ASP A 373 6.13 -8.39 6.88
C ASP A 373 5.02 -7.87 5.94
N ASP A 374 4.23 -8.74 5.30
CA ASP A 374 3.21 -8.35 4.33
C ASP A 374 1.80 -8.22 4.95
N GLU A 375 1.71 -7.86 6.24
CA GLU A 375 0.46 -7.85 7.02
C GLU A 375 -0.58 -6.88 6.42
N GLU A 376 -0.14 -5.72 5.94
CA GLU A 376 -1.04 -4.68 5.41
C GLU A 376 -1.69 -5.06 4.08
N VAL A 377 -0.94 -5.63 3.13
CA VAL A 377 -1.55 -6.16 1.90
C VAL A 377 -2.45 -7.36 2.19
N TYR A 378 -2.13 -8.17 3.21
CA TYR A 378 -3.02 -9.26 3.62
C TYR A 378 -4.35 -8.74 4.15
N LYS A 379 -4.35 -7.73 5.02
CA LYS A 379 -5.57 -7.07 5.56
C LYS A 379 -6.43 -6.50 4.43
N GLU A 380 -5.79 -5.80 3.49
CA GLU A 380 -6.47 -5.25 2.33
C GLU A 380 -7.15 -6.34 1.49
N MET A 381 -6.42 -7.42 1.16
CA MET A 381 -6.95 -8.52 0.35
C MET A 381 -8.07 -9.30 1.06
N ILE A 382 -7.96 -9.51 2.37
CA ILE A 382 -9.00 -10.23 3.13
C ILE A 382 -10.27 -9.39 3.27
N ASP A 383 -10.15 -8.08 3.44
CA ASP A 383 -11.30 -7.16 3.53
C ASP A 383 -12.02 -7.08 2.18
N ILE A 384 -11.27 -6.97 1.07
CA ILE A 384 -11.81 -7.08 -0.29
C ILE A 384 -12.59 -8.41 -0.47
N ALA A 385 -11.98 -9.53 -0.08
CA ALA A 385 -12.55 -10.86 -0.30
C ALA A 385 -13.80 -11.14 0.52
N ASN A 386 -13.81 -10.68 1.79
CA ASN A 386 -14.77 -11.10 2.79
C ASN A 386 -15.85 -10.06 3.08
N ASP A 387 -15.62 -8.79 2.76
CA ASP A 387 -16.63 -7.75 2.89
C ASP A 387 -16.98 -7.12 1.53
N LEU A 388 -16.00 -6.53 0.85
CA LEU A 388 -16.29 -5.63 -0.29
C LEU A 388 -16.86 -6.37 -1.50
N ILE A 389 -16.29 -7.51 -1.92
CA ILE A 389 -16.83 -8.34 -3.00
C ILE A 389 -18.22 -8.88 -2.63
N PRO A 390 -18.43 -9.55 -1.47
CA PRO A 390 -19.75 -9.99 -1.05
C PRO A 390 -20.79 -8.86 -1.01
N THR A 391 -20.40 -7.67 -0.56
CA THR A 391 -21.25 -6.47 -0.52
C THR A 391 -21.63 -5.99 -1.92
N SER A 392 -20.66 -5.91 -2.82
CA SER A 392 -20.85 -5.54 -4.23
C SER A 392 -21.83 -6.46 -4.96
N LEU A 393 -21.82 -7.76 -4.63
CA LEU A 393 -22.70 -8.76 -5.22
C LEU A 393 -24.13 -8.79 -4.63
N ARG A 394 -24.45 -7.99 -3.60
CA ARG A 394 -25.81 -7.91 -3.02
C ARG A 394 -26.79 -7.10 -3.89
N GLY A 395 -26.29 -6.16 -4.71
CA GLY A 395 -27.10 -5.35 -5.63
C GLY A 395 -27.46 -6.13 -6.90
N GLY A 396 -28.75 -6.33 -7.16
CA GLY A 396 -29.25 -7.21 -8.24
C GLY A 396 -28.77 -6.83 -9.64
N GLN A 397 -28.66 -7.85 -10.51
CA GLN A 397 -28.11 -7.92 -11.88
C GLN A 397 -26.63 -8.33 -12.02
N LEU A 398 -25.74 -7.98 -11.07
CA LEU A 398 -24.32 -8.36 -11.19
C LEU A 398 -24.07 -9.88 -11.17
N GLY A 399 -24.93 -10.64 -10.49
CA GLY A 399 -24.88 -12.11 -10.45
C GLY A 399 -25.21 -12.78 -11.78
N GLU A 400 -25.78 -12.06 -12.74
CA GLU A 400 -26.07 -12.57 -14.09
C GLU A 400 -24.93 -12.28 -15.08
N ASP A 401 -23.97 -11.44 -14.69
CA ASP A 401 -22.84 -11.02 -15.53
C ASP A 401 -21.70 -12.05 -15.49
N LYS A 402 -21.36 -12.58 -16.68
CA LYS A 402 -20.28 -13.57 -16.88
C LYS A 402 -18.90 -12.99 -16.63
N GLU A 403 -18.65 -11.74 -17.02
CA GLU A 403 -17.36 -11.08 -16.81
C GLU A 403 -17.14 -10.83 -15.33
N CYS A 404 -18.17 -10.38 -14.62
CA CYS A 404 -18.13 -10.22 -13.16
C CYS A 404 -17.80 -11.54 -12.47
N TYR A 405 -18.43 -12.65 -12.89
CA TYR A 405 -18.08 -13.97 -12.39
C TYR A 405 -16.60 -14.30 -12.65
N PHE A 406 -16.08 -14.04 -13.85
CA PHE A 406 -14.68 -14.27 -14.17
C PHE A 406 -13.72 -13.44 -13.34
N ASP A 407 -14.03 -12.17 -13.07
CA ASP A 407 -13.18 -11.32 -12.25
C ASP A 407 -13.16 -11.77 -10.79
N VAL A 408 -14.30 -12.23 -10.25
CA VAL A 408 -14.32 -12.90 -8.94
C VAL A 408 -13.41 -14.13 -8.94
N ILE A 409 -13.49 -15.00 -9.95
CA ILE A 409 -12.62 -16.19 -10.03
C ILE A 409 -11.14 -15.80 -10.18
N ARG A 410 -10.83 -14.79 -10.99
CA ARG A 410 -9.46 -14.26 -11.17
C ARG A 410 -8.88 -13.70 -9.88
N PHE A 411 -9.71 -13.02 -9.08
CA PHE A 411 -9.30 -12.52 -7.78
C PHE A 411 -8.84 -13.67 -6.88
N TYR A 412 -9.68 -14.70 -6.71
CA TYR A 412 -9.34 -15.85 -5.87
C TYR A 412 -8.19 -16.70 -6.44
N ASP A 413 -8.05 -16.81 -7.77
CA ASP A 413 -6.90 -17.46 -8.40
C ASP A 413 -5.59 -16.71 -8.13
N GLY A 414 -5.63 -15.37 -8.15
CA GLY A 414 -4.50 -14.53 -7.77
C GLY A 414 -4.06 -14.76 -6.33
N VAL A 415 -5.00 -14.76 -5.38
CA VAL A 415 -4.72 -15.02 -3.96
C VAL A 415 -4.21 -16.44 -3.73
N CYS A 416 -4.80 -17.44 -4.40
CA CYS A 416 -4.30 -18.83 -4.33
C CYS A 416 -2.86 -18.94 -4.84
N LEU A 417 -2.55 -18.26 -5.94
CA LEU A 417 -1.20 -18.27 -6.51
C LEU A 417 -0.20 -17.48 -5.66
N TRP A 418 -0.63 -16.41 -4.99
CA TRP A 418 0.18 -15.68 -4.01
C TRP A 418 0.61 -16.57 -2.83
N GLU A 419 -0.21 -17.56 -2.44
CA GLU A 419 0.16 -18.52 -1.40
C GLU A 419 1.19 -19.56 -1.88
N GLU A 420 1.29 -19.82 -3.19
CA GLU A 420 2.17 -20.86 -3.73
C GLU A 420 3.66 -20.47 -3.61
N GLY A 421 4.40 -21.21 -2.79
CA GLY A 421 5.81 -20.90 -2.50
C GLY A 421 6.00 -19.92 -1.35
N SER A 422 4.91 -19.48 -0.72
CA SER A 422 4.94 -18.63 0.47
C SER A 422 5.32 -19.40 1.71
N SER A 423 6.03 -18.72 2.62
CA SER A 423 6.48 -19.30 3.89
C SER A 423 5.34 -19.52 4.88
N THR A 424 4.26 -18.74 4.72
CA THR A 424 3.12 -18.70 5.61
C THR A 424 1.84 -18.91 4.79
N PRO A 425 0.88 -19.73 5.23
CA PRO A 425 -0.40 -19.89 4.53
C PRO A 425 -1.23 -18.61 4.60
N ILE A 426 -2.02 -18.36 3.55
CA ILE A 426 -2.92 -17.23 3.39
C ILE A 426 -4.38 -17.70 3.57
N LEU A 427 -4.75 -18.78 2.89
CA LEU A 427 -6.13 -19.22 2.77
C LEU A 427 -6.53 -20.13 3.94
N HIS A 428 -7.45 -19.65 4.77
CA HIS A 428 -8.05 -20.39 5.87
C HIS A 428 -9.57 -20.52 5.72
N SER A 429 -10.24 -21.13 6.70
CA SER A 429 -11.67 -21.46 6.66
C SER A 429 -12.60 -20.27 6.38
N TRP A 430 -12.18 -19.06 6.77
CA TRP A 430 -12.96 -17.84 6.58
C TRP A 430 -12.99 -17.43 5.11
N TRP A 431 -11.84 -17.43 4.42
CA TRP A 431 -11.75 -17.26 2.97
C TRP A 431 -12.66 -18.23 2.22
N ALA A 432 -12.64 -19.53 2.60
CA ALA A 432 -13.48 -20.53 1.94
C ALA A 432 -14.99 -20.27 2.12
N ARG A 433 -15.40 -19.76 3.28
CA ARG A 433 -16.79 -19.40 3.55
C ARG A 433 -17.24 -18.24 2.64
N TYR A 434 -16.47 -17.17 2.56
CA TYR A 434 -16.82 -16.00 1.76
C TYR A 434 -16.67 -16.23 0.26
N PHE A 435 -15.67 -17.01 -0.16
CA PHE A 435 -15.59 -17.51 -1.53
C PHE A 435 -16.86 -18.26 -1.93
N THR A 436 -17.29 -19.21 -1.11
CA THR A 436 -18.53 -19.96 -1.35
C THR A 436 -19.74 -19.03 -1.44
N LEU A 437 -19.82 -18.03 -0.56
CA LEU A 437 -20.90 -17.04 -0.55
C LEU A 437 -20.94 -16.25 -1.87
N SER A 438 -19.80 -15.74 -2.32
CA SER A 438 -19.68 -14.95 -3.55
C SER A 438 -20.00 -15.78 -4.79
N VAL A 439 -19.40 -16.97 -4.94
CA VAL A 439 -19.64 -17.85 -6.09
C VAL A 439 -21.10 -18.32 -6.14
N SER A 440 -21.75 -18.52 -4.99
CA SER A 440 -23.17 -18.91 -4.92
C SER A 440 -24.15 -17.82 -5.38
N ARG A 441 -23.70 -16.57 -5.54
CA ARG A 441 -24.53 -15.49 -6.09
C ARG A 441 -24.74 -15.61 -7.59
N PHE A 442 -23.91 -16.38 -8.27
CA PHE A 442 -23.98 -16.58 -9.72
C PHE A 442 -24.79 -17.84 -10.07
N PRO A 443 -25.87 -17.73 -10.87
CA PRO A 443 -26.64 -18.88 -11.34
C PRO A 443 -25.78 -19.89 -12.11
N SER A 444 -26.23 -21.14 -12.19
CA SER A 444 -25.52 -22.20 -12.93
C SER A 444 -25.22 -21.80 -14.37
N VAL A 445 -26.15 -21.13 -15.05
CA VAL A 445 -26.00 -20.68 -16.45
C VAL A 445 -24.80 -19.74 -16.63
N VAL A 446 -24.54 -18.87 -15.66
CA VAL A 446 -23.39 -17.97 -15.68
C VAL A 446 -22.11 -18.76 -15.38
N ARG A 447 -22.16 -19.63 -14.38
CA ARG A 447 -21.01 -20.44 -13.97
C ARG A 447 -20.56 -21.45 -15.01
N GLU A 448 -21.51 -22.03 -15.76
CA GLU A 448 -21.28 -22.95 -16.88
C GLU A 448 -20.70 -22.24 -18.11
N SER A 449 -20.82 -20.90 -18.20
CA SER A 449 -20.20 -20.14 -19.28
C SER A 449 -18.67 -20.07 -19.19
N TYR A 450 -18.11 -20.53 -18.08
CA TYR A 450 -16.68 -20.67 -17.90
C TYR A 450 -16.11 -21.74 -18.84
N ALA A 451 -15.19 -21.34 -19.71
CA ALA A 451 -14.30 -22.22 -20.45
C ALA A 451 -12.85 -21.98 -20.02
N ASP A 452 -12.21 -23.01 -19.47
CA ASP A 452 -10.77 -23.03 -19.21
C ASP A 452 -10.06 -23.29 -20.54
N ASP A 453 -8.98 -22.55 -20.84
CA ASP A 453 -8.17 -22.78 -22.05
C ASP A 453 -6.92 -23.60 -21.69
N PRO A 454 -6.88 -24.91 -21.98
CA PRO A 454 -5.71 -25.73 -21.72
C PRO A 454 -4.57 -25.51 -22.75
N GLU A 455 -4.78 -24.79 -23.86
CA GLU A 455 -3.83 -24.76 -24.99
C GLU A 455 -2.69 -23.73 -24.87
N LYS A 456 -2.51 -23.07 -23.72
CA LYS A 456 -1.32 -22.26 -23.42
C LYS A 456 -0.61 -22.73 -22.16
N GLN A 457 -0.11 -23.97 -22.19
CA GLN A 457 0.90 -24.47 -21.24
C GLN A 457 2.27 -24.59 -21.92
N ASP A 458 3.04 -23.50 -21.98
CA ASP A 458 4.53 -23.41 -21.96
C ASP A 458 4.92 -21.93 -22.25
N ASP A 459 5.96 -21.30 -21.70
CA ASP A 459 7.24 -21.85 -21.25
C ASP A 459 7.86 -20.91 -20.18
N GLY A 460 7.89 -21.35 -18.92
CA GLY A 460 8.43 -20.62 -17.77
C GLY A 460 9.82 -21.09 -17.35
N ASN A 461 10.61 -21.64 -18.28
CA ASN A 461 11.88 -22.30 -17.97
C ASN A 461 13.08 -21.62 -18.64
N LEU A 462 13.25 -20.31 -18.39
CA LEU A 462 14.44 -19.55 -18.77
C LEU A 462 15.40 -19.27 -17.60
N LEU A 463 15.54 -20.18 -16.62
CA LEU A 463 16.61 -20.08 -15.62
C LEU A 463 17.13 -21.46 -15.19
N ARG A 464 17.54 -22.31 -16.15
CA ARG A 464 18.32 -23.50 -15.79
C ARG A 464 19.30 -23.96 -16.87
N ARG A 465 20.11 -23.04 -17.38
CA ARG A 465 21.35 -23.44 -18.09
C ARG A 465 22.42 -22.36 -18.13
N SER A 466 23.00 -22.02 -16.99
CA SER A 466 24.41 -21.65 -16.95
C SER A 466 24.99 -21.77 -15.54
N SER A 467 25.64 -22.90 -15.26
CA SER A 467 26.82 -22.98 -14.40
C SER A 467 27.31 -24.43 -14.34
N ARG A 468 28.31 -24.74 -15.18
CA ARG A 468 29.53 -25.43 -14.76
C ARG A 468 30.51 -25.57 -15.94
N SER A 469 31.73 -25.10 -15.65
CA SER A 469 33.03 -25.57 -16.16
C SER A 469 33.59 -24.95 -17.45
N LEU A 470 34.36 -23.87 -17.25
CA LEU A 470 35.78 -23.70 -17.61
C LEU A 470 36.41 -24.69 -18.62
N GLY A 471 37.06 -24.13 -19.65
CA GLY A 471 38.07 -24.79 -20.49
C GLY A 471 38.38 -24.08 -21.82
N SER A 472 39.35 -23.15 -21.80
CA SER A 472 40.34 -22.68 -22.82
C SER A 472 40.07 -22.64 -24.35
N PRO A 473 40.73 -21.73 -25.10
CA PRO A 473 40.27 -21.22 -26.41
C PRO A 473 40.93 -21.88 -27.63
N SER A 474 40.28 -21.78 -28.80
CA SER A 474 40.92 -22.01 -30.12
C SER A 474 40.18 -21.25 -31.25
N ILE A 475 40.71 -20.08 -31.58
CA ILE A 475 41.14 -19.56 -32.90
C ILE A 475 40.36 -19.95 -34.21
N ASN A 476 40.15 -18.91 -35.04
CA ASN A 476 39.75 -18.81 -36.47
C ASN A 476 38.25 -18.86 -36.77
N SER A 477 37.65 -18.04 -37.65
CA SER A 477 38.08 -16.95 -38.55
C SER A 477 36.81 -16.33 -39.14
N GLU A 478 36.84 -15.05 -39.51
CA GLU A 478 36.29 -14.42 -40.75
C GLU A 478 34.95 -14.96 -41.32
N ALA A 479 33.94 -14.18 -41.73
CA ALA A 479 33.89 -12.82 -42.26
C ALA A 479 32.41 -12.39 -42.46
N SER A 480 32.20 -11.09 -42.29
CA SER A 480 31.31 -10.12 -42.96
C SER A 480 30.09 -10.49 -43.84
N SER A 481 29.18 -9.50 -43.83
CA SER A 481 28.22 -9.00 -44.85
C SER A 481 26.80 -9.58 -44.79
N SER A 482 25.77 -8.85 -44.36
CA SER A 482 25.16 -7.57 -44.82
C SER A 482 24.30 -7.71 -46.09
N SER A 483 23.00 -7.43 -45.96
CA SER A 483 22.05 -6.78 -46.92
C SER A 483 20.66 -7.42 -46.76
N THR A 484 19.64 -6.76 -46.19
CA THR A 484 18.80 -5.62 -46.64
C THR A 484 17.82 -5.91 -47.78
N CYS A 485 16.62 -5.34 -47.57
CA CYS A 485 15.52 -5.00 -48.50
C CYS A 485 14.43 -6.09 -48.66
N GLU A 486 13.24 -5.93 -48.09
CA GLU A 486 12.14 -4.95 -48.33
C GLU A 486 11.17 -5.35 -49.47
N LYS A 487 9.86 -5.27 -49.12
CA LYS A 487 8.67 -4.99 -49.97
C LYS A 487 8.13 -6.16 -50.82
N GLU A 488 6.83 -6.36 -51.05
CA GLU A 488 5.62 -5.53 -50.92
C GLU A 488 4.35 -6.40 -51.07
N ASP A 489 3.22 -5.83 -50.64
CA ASP A 489 1.84 -6.33 -50.66
C ASP A 489 1.26 -6.70 -52.03
N LYS A 490 0.21 -7.55 -52.02
CA LYS A 490 -1.00 -7.31 -52.85
C LYS A 490 -2.25 -8.06 -52.40
N PHE A 491 -3.24 -7.26 -52.01
CA PHE A 491 -4.65 -7.56 -51.82
C PHE A 491 -5.37 -7.67 -53.19
N THR A 492 -6.27 -8.66 -53.36
CA THR A 492 -7.38 -8.61 -54.34
C THR A 492 -8.54 -9.51 -53.90
N SER A 493 -9.75 -8.93 -53.88
CA SER A 493 -11.08 -9.57 -53.78
C SER A 493 -11.98 -8.92 -54.86
N PRO A 494 -13.24 -9.33 -55.13
CA PRO A 494 -13.90 -10.65 -55.10
C PRO A 494 -14.72 -10.92 -56.40
N LYS A 495 -15.29 -12.13 -56.58
CA LYS A 495 -16.42 -12.36 -57.50
C LYS A 495 -17.45 -13.34 -56.92
N ILE A 496 -18.71 -12.94 -57.07
CA ILE A 496 -19.95 -13.60 -56.63
C ILE A 496 -20.50 -14.46 -57.78
N SER A 497 -20.97 -15.67 -57.48
CA SER A 497 -22.06 -16.32 -58.22
C SER A 497 -22.78 -17.32 -57.30
N ALA A 498 -24.09 -17.14 -57.17
CA ALA A 498 -25.00 -17.95 -56.37
C ALA A 498 -25.62 -19.09 -57.20
N THR A 499 -25.86 -20.24 -56.56
CA THR A 499 -27.09 -21.07 -56.66
C THR A 499 -27.03 -22.11 -55.54
N GLY A 500 -28.19 -22.40 -54.94
CA GLY A 500 -28.32 -22.92 -53.57
C GLY A 500 -28.19 -24.44 -53.41
N GLU A 501 -28.06 -24.86 -52.15
CA GLU A 501 -29.00 -25.78 -51.51
C GLU A 501 -28.76 -25.83 -49.98
N SER A 502 -29.83 -26.20 -49.29
CA SER A 502 -30.14 -26.05 -47.87
C SER A 502 -29.28 -26.90 -46.91
N SER A 503 -28.75 -26.29 -45.85
CA SER A 503 -28.77 -26.89 -44.50
C SER A 503 -28.57 -25.81 -43.43
N CYS A 504 -29.56 -25.65 -42.55
CA CYS A 504 -29.46 -24.84 -41.33
C CYS A 504 -28.28 -25.30 -40.47
N LYS A 505 -27.27 -24.44 -40.31
CA LYS A 505 -26.31 -24.54 -39.21
C LYS A 505 -26.66 -23.45 -38.19
N GLN A 506 -27.08 -23.89 -37.02
CA GLN A 506 -27.25 -23.03 -35.86
C GLN A 506 -25.90 -22.37 -35.52
N PRO A 507 -25.87 -21.10 -35.09
CA PRO A 507 -24.66 -20.52 -34.52
C PRO A 507 -24.37 -21.26 -33.21
N THR A 508 -23.30 -22.04 -33.19
CA THR A 508 -22.73 -22.57 -31.96
C THR A 508 -22.22 -21.39 -31.14
N ASN A 509 -22.91 -21.11 -30.04
CA ASN A 509 -22.46 -20.22 -28.98
C ASN A 509 -21.17 -20.77 -28.37
N GLU A 510 -20.01 -20.39 -28.91
CA GLU A 510 -18.75 -20.51 -28.19
C GLU A 510 -18.70 -19.40 -27.11
N PRO A 511 -18.23 -19.71 -25.88
CA PRO A 511 -18.18 -18.71 -24.82
C PRO A 511 -17.12 -17.66 -25.16
N GLU A 512 -17.55 -16.40 -25.27
CA GLU A 512 -16.75 -15.24 -25.69
C GLU A 512 -15.73 -14.75 -24.64
N THR A 513 -15.35 -15.58 -23.66
CA THR A 513 -14.21 -15.30 -22.78
C THR A 513 -13.66 -16.59 -22.18
N LYS A 514 -12.42 -16.93 -22.52
CA LYS A 514 -11.72 -18.08 -21.93
C LYS A 514 -10.92 -17.63 -20.71
N LEU A 515 -11.09 -18.28 -19.56
CA LEU A 515 -10.41 -17.95 -18.31
C LEU A 515 -9.39 -19.02 -17.92
N LEU A 516 -8.11 -18.69 -18.03
CA LEU A 516 -7.00 -19.56 -17.62
C LEU A 516 -6.80 -19.51 -16.11
N LEU A 517 -7.01 -20.65 -15.43
CA LEU A 517 -6.65 -20.80 -14.01
C LEU A 517 -5.16 -21.09 -13.87
N ARG A 518 -4.49 -20.38 -12.98
CA ARG A 518 -3.03 -20.53 -12.79
C ARG A 518 -2.71 -21.35 -11.56
N SER A 519 -3.38 -21.09 -10.44
CA SER A 519 -3.14 -21.76 -9.17
C SER A 519 -3.61 -23.22 -9.17
N HIS A 520 -2.89 -24.07 -8.44
CA HIS A 520 -3.25 -25.47 -8.22
C HIS A 520 -4.60 -25.61 -7.51
N LYS A 521 -4.89 -24.75 -6.53
CA LYS A 521 -6.15 -24.78 -5.77
C LYS A 521 -7.36 -24.47 -6.65
N MET A 522 -7.29 -23.43 -7.49
CA MET A 522 -8.41 -23.10 -8.37
C MET A 522 -8.59 -24.12 -9.49
N LYS A 523 -7.50 -24.66 -10.06
CA LYS A 523 -7.57 -25.78 -11.01
C LYS A 523 -8.31 -26.98 -10.43
N ALA A 524 -8.05 -27.32 -9.16
CA ALA A 524 -8.75 -28.41 -8.47
C ALA A 524 -10.25 -28.12 -8.23
N LEU A 525 -10.63 -26.84 -8.17
CA LEU A 525 -12.02 -26.40 -7.99
C LEU A 525 -12.80 -26.30 -9.32
N LYS A 526 -12.15 -26.43 -10.48
CA LYS A 526 -12.74 -26.22 -11.81
C LYS A 526 -14.10 -26.90 -12.02
N ASP A 527 -14.21 -28.18 -11.67
CA ASP A 527 -15.44 -28.96 -11.85
C ASP A 527 -16.57 -28.47 -10.93
N ILE A 528 -16.22 -27.95 -9.75
CA ILE A 528 -17.19 -27.38 -8.79
C ILE A 528 -17.65 -26.00 -9.27
N LEU A 529 -16.74 -25.21 -9.83
CA LEU A 529 -17.03 -23.88 -10.36
C LEU A 529 -17.99 -23.96 -11.54
N THR A 530 -17.77 -24.90 -12.46
CA THR A 530 -18.58 -25.12 -13.67
C THR A 530 -19.82 -25.97 -13.47
N SER A 531 -20.03 -26.55 -12.28
CA SER A 531 -21.14 -27.49 -12.09
C SER A 531 -22.50 -26.81 -12.18
N GLY A 532 -23.42 -27.38 -12.96
CA GLY A 532 -24.84 -27.00 -12.96
C GLY A 532 -25.58 -27.27 -11.63
N LYS A 533 -24.91 -27.90 -10.67
CA LYS A 533 -25.47 -28.23 -9.35
C LYS A 533 -25.20 -27.11 -8.33
N LYS A 534 -25.85 -27.23 -7.16
CA LYS A 534 -25.52 -26.39 -5.99
C LYS A 534 -24.06 -26.61 -5.60
N ILE A 535 -23.37 -25.53 -5.25
CA ILE A 535 -21.96 -25.55 -4.86
C ILE A 535 -21.79 -26.40 -3.60
N ASN A 536 -20.88 -27.37 -3.67
CA ASN A 536 -20.56 -28.22 -2.53
C ASN A 536 -19.60 -27.46 -1.59
N THR A 537 -20.19 -26.83 -0.57
CA THR A 537 -19.47 -25.99 0.40
C THR A 537 -18.37 -26.74 1.16
N GLN A 538 -18.57 -28.04 1.43
CA GLN A 538 -17.57 -28.88 2.10
C GLN A 538 -16.37 -29.16 1.20
N ALA A 539 -16.61 -29.47 -0.08
CA ALA A 539 -15.54 -29.69 -1.04
C ALA A 539 -14.72 -28.42 -1.29
N VAL A 540 -15.40 -27.27 -1.38
CA VAL A 540 -14.74 -25.96 -1.47
C VAL A 540 -13.85 -25.70 -0.25
N GLY A 541 -14.38 -25.93 0.96
CA GLY A 541 -13.62 -25.81 2.19
C GLY A 541 -12.33 -26.65 2.17
N LEU A 542 -12.44 -27.93 1.80
CA LEU A 542 -11.30 -28.84 1.75
C LEU A 542 -10.25 -28.44 0.72
N LEU A 543 -10.67 -28.13 -0.50
CA LEU A 543 -9.76 -27.85 -1.62
C LEU A 543 -9.10 -26.47 -1.47
N LEU A 544 -9.84 -25.45 -1.05
CA LEU A 544 -9.30 -24.09 -0.92
C LEU A 544 -8.38 -23.95 0.31
N THR A 545 -8.63 -24.68 1.40
CA THR A 545 -7.78 -24.65 2.60
C THR A 545 -6.74 -25.77 2.65
N ALA A 546 -6.75 -26.67 1.67
CA ALA A 546 -5.96 -27.91 1.65
C ALA A 546 -6.11 -28.74 2.95
N GLN A 547 -7.28 -28.70 3.58
CA GLN A 547 -7.57 -29.47 4.80
C GLN A 547 -7.60 -30.98 4.49
N SER A 548 -6.79 -31.75 5.24
CA SER A 548 -6.65 -33.20 5.05
C SER A 548 -7.73 -34.05 5.73
N GLN A 549 -8.58 -33.46 6.59
CA GLN A 549 -9.60 -34.17 7.35
C GLN A 549 -10.90 -33.36 7.46
N VAL A 550 -12.04 -34.02 7.28
CA VAL A 550 -13.35 -33.52 7.69
C VAL A 550 -13.63 -33.93 9.13
N GLN A 551 -14.27 -33.07 9.93
CA GLN A 551 -14.66 -33.43 11.29
C GLN A 551 -15.62 -34.63 11.27
N PHE A 552 -15.17 -35.76 11.83
CA PHE A 552 -16.04 -36.90 12.10
C PHE A 552 -16.96 -36.54 13.27
N VAL A 553 -18.20 -36.15 12.96
CA VAL A 553 -19.26 -36.18 13.97
C VAL A 553 -19.51 -37.65 14.30
N LYS A 554 -18.96 -38.12 15.43
CA LYS A 554 -19.41 -39.37 16.04
C LYS A 554 -20.91 -39.24 16.29
N ARG A 555 -21.73 -39.87 15.44
CA ARG A 555 -23.13 -40.10 15.78
C ARG A 555 -23.13 -40.80 17.14
N ARG A 556 -23.73 -40.19 18.16
CA ARG A 556 -24.04 -40.89 19.41
C ARG A 556 -24.98 -42.04 19.03
N SER A 557 -24.45 -43.26 18.96
CA SER A 557 -25.26 -44.45 18.93
C SER A 557 -25.97 -44.54 20.28
N THR A 558 -27.29 -44.37 20.27
CA THR A 558 -28.14 -44.84 21.35
C THR A 558 -28.04 -46.37 21.42
N VAL A 559 -28.12 -46.89 22.66
CA VAL A 559 -28.26 -48.30 23.07
C VAL A 559 -26.93 -49.03 23.40
N GLY A 560 -26.66 -49.10 24.71
CA GLY A 560 -26.66 -50.35 25.50
C GLY A 560 -25.58 -51.40 25.25
N ASP A 561 -24.70 -51.55 26.24
CA ASP A 561 -23.89 -52.73 26.63
C ASP A 561 -22.95 -53.38 25.60
N TYR A 562 -21.63 -53.18 25.80
CA TYR A 562 -20.75 -54.24 26.29
C TYR A 562 -19.36 -53.69 26.67
N SER A 563 -18.90 -54.08 27.86
CA SER A 563 -17.58 -53.87 28.44
C SER A 563 -16.49 -54.67 27.73
N ILE A 564 -15.29 -54.08 27.49
CA ILE A 564 -14.00 -54.81 27.42
C ILE A 564 -12.85 -53.91 27.93
N GLU A 565 -12.00 -54.57 28.72
CA GLU A 565 -10.90 -54.13 29.58
C GLU A 565 -9.70 -53.45 28.88
N TYR A 566 -9.08 -52.54 29.63
CA TYR A 566 -7.78 -51.92 29.30
C TYR A 566 -6.63 -52.92 29.48
N LYS A 567 -5.91 -53.21 28.39
CA LYS A 567 -4.58 -53.85 28.43
C LYS A 567 -3.57 -52.90 29.09
N ARG A 568 -3.03 -53.29 30.25
CA ARG A 568 -1.81 -52.71 30.84
C ARG A 568 -0.59 -53.14 30.03
N SER A 569 0.15 -52.16 29.50
CA SER A 569 1.50 -52.35 28.94
C SER A 569 2.56 -52.14 30.02
N ARG A 570 3.50 -53.10 30.13
CA ARG A 570 4.68 -53.09 31.00
C ARG A 570 5.78 -52.18 30.43
N LYS A 571 6.42 -51.37 31.28
CA LYS A 571 7.81 -50.87 31.14
C LYS A 571 8.47 -50.99 32.52
N SER A 572 9.37 -51.96 32.66
CA SER A 572 10.84 -51.85 32.60
C SER A 572 11.42 -51.41 33.95
N LYS A 573 12.09 -52.37 34.58
CA LYS A 573 12.88 -52.26 35.81
C LYS A 573 14.13 -51.42 35.52
N ASP A 574 14.39 -50.44 36.38
CA ASP A 574 15.75 -50.03 36.70
C ASP A 574 16.11 -50.63 38.07
N LEU A 575 17.25 -51.30 38.10
CA LEU A 575 17.92 -51.89 39.25
C LEU A 575 19.24 -51.13 39.38
N GLU A 576 19.41 -50.37 40.46
CA GLU A 576 20.73 -50.01 40.97
C GLU A 576 20.88 -50.60 42.38
N SER A 577 21.84 -51.50 42.46
CA SER A 577 22.73 -51.76 43.60
C SER A 577 24.12 -51.88 43.00
#